data_AF-A0A7J5V5A3-F1
#
_entry.id   AF-A0A7J5V5A3-F1
#
_cell.length_a   1.000
_cell.length_b   1.000
_cell.length_c   1.000
_cell.angle_alpha   90.00
_cell.angle_beta   90.00
_cell.angle_gamma   90.00
#
_symmetry.space_group_name_H-M   'P 1'
#
loop_
_entity.id
_entity.type
_entity.pdbx_description
1 polymer ?
#
loop_
_entity_poly.entity_id
_entity_poly.type
_entity_poly.pdbx_seq_one_letter_code
_entity_poly.pdbx_strand_id
1 'polypeptide(L)'
;MLLVGCKKNTESSDNYFVAKIAGFDLNCSTCILSFPDDSLRIKKLLGESPNNYYQTVNLERANYVIGQKIKVKVRKAEDNELKGCITLYPSYNYENIFVSGYNNYQDFLLNDTIDLAYRDCLNNFENQTSICFDSVLTDSRCPENVICIWAGEAIARFSLKNNQNNTTYFDLHVGTIDTLINDYKFSFVNLLPYPNTEIPTELEDYKAKIIIKRN
;
A
#
# COMPACT_ATOMS: atom_id res chain seq x y z
N MET A 1 -16.75 14.89 45.03
CA MET A 1 -16.71 13.56 44.40
C MET A 1 -16.27 13.76 42.96
N LEU A 2 -14.97 13.75 42.70
CA LEU A 2 -14.43 13.78 41.34
C LEU A 2 -14.51 12.37 40.77
N LEU A 3 -15.27 12.21 39.69
CA LEU A 3 -15.30 10.96 38.92
C LEU A 3 -14.04 10.91 38.06
N VAL A 4 -13.12 10.05 38.47
CA VAL A 4 -11.97 9.60 37.68
C VAL A 4 -12.51 8.77 36.52
N GLY A 5 -12.49 9.33 35.31
CA GLY A 5 -12.78 8.60 34.08
C GLY A 5 -11.58 7.76 33.67
N CYS A 6 -11.65 6.45 33.88
CA CYS A 6 -10.67 5.48 33.37
C CYS A 6 -10.65 5.51 31.83
N LYS A 7 -9.56 6.02 31.23
CA LYS A 7 -9.17 5.62 29.88
C LYS A 7 -8.67 4.18 29.96
N LYS A 8 -9.48 3.21 29.52
CA LYS A 8 -8.97 1.87 29.23
C LYS A 8 -8.05 1.98 28.03
N ASN A 9 -6.74 1.91 28.27
CA ASN A 9 -5.75 1.62 27.25
C ASN A 9 -5.94 0.16 26.82
N THR A 10 -6.76 -0.09 25.80
CA THR A 10 -6.58 -1.29 24.98
C THR A 10 -5.30 -1.08 24.19
N GLU A 11 -4.23 -1.79 24.56
CA GLU A 11 -2.93 -1.77 23.87
C GLU A 11 -3.09 -2.31 22.44
N SER A 12 -3.49 -1.42 21.53
CA SER A 12 -3.36 -1.61 20.09
C SER A 12 -1.88 -1.75 19.76
N SER A 13 -1.55 -2.52 18.72
CA SER A 13 -0.21 -2.39 18.16
C SER A 13 0.07 -0.94 17.79
N ASP A 14 1.16 -0.38 18.33
CA ASP A 14 1.61 0.95 17.95
C ASP A 14 1.98 1.00 16.46
N ASN A 15 2.49 -0.12 15.96
CA ASN A 15 2.97 -0.32 14.60
C ASN A 15 2.01 -1.15 13.74
N TYR A 16 2.03 -0.89 12.44
CA TYR A 16 1.40 -1.75 11.44
C TYR A 16 2.21 -3.02 11.21
N PHE A 17 1.52 -4.14 11.03
CA PHE A 17 2.09 -5.41 10.58
C PHE A 17 1.61 -5.74 9.18
N VAL A 18 2.43 -6.46 8.42
CA VAL A 18 2.02 -7.02 7.14
C VAL A 18 1.32 -8.36 7.40
N ALA A 19 0.03 -8.40 7.11
CA ALA A 19 -0.78 -9.61 7.18
C ALA A 19 -1.06 -10.12 5.77
N LYS A 20 -1.22 -11.43 5.64
CA LYS A 20 -1.75 -12.10 4.44
C LYS A 20 -3.15 -12.60 4.74
N ILE A 21 -4.09 -12.38 3.81
CA ILE A 21 -5.41 -13.00 3.83
C ILE A 21 -5.21 -14.50 3.62
N ALA A 22 -5.29 -15.28 4.69
CA ALA A 22 -5.08 -16.73 4.66
C ALA A 22 -6.34 -17.50 4.27
N GLY A 23 -7.51 -16.93 4.56
CA GLY A 23 -8.80 -17.53 4.28
C GLY A 23 -9.95 -16.67 4.78
N PHE A 24 -11.14 -17.25 4.77
CA PHE A 24 -12.35 -16.61 5.29
C PHE A 24 -13.07 -17.57 6.21
N ASP A 25 -13.59 -17.05 7.32
CA ASP A 25 -14.57 -17.77 8.10
C ASP A 25 -15.95 -17.58 7.46
N LEU A 26 -16.63 -18.69 7.16
CA LEU A 26 -17.91 -18.67 6.46
C LEU A 26 -19.08 -18.37 7.41
N ASN A 27 -18.90 -18.63 8.70
CA ASN A 27 -19.92 -18.44 9.72
C ASN A 27 -20.08 -16.94 10.08
N CYS A 28 -18.98 -16.23 10.19
CA CYS A 28 -18.88 -14.81 10.51
C CYS A 28 -18.70 -13.93 9.26
N SER A 29 -18.39 -14.52 8.10
CA SER A 29 -18.06 -13.82 6.85
C SER A 29 -16.88 -12.84 6.98
N THR A 30 -15.94 -13.14 7.87
CA THR A 30 -14.75 -12.31 8.14
C THR A 30 -13.45 -12.99 7.71
N CYS A 31 -12.39 -12.19 7.58
CA CYS A 31 -11.08 -12.66 7.14
C CYS A 31 -10.33 -13.42 8.24
N ILE A 32 -9.54 -14.39 7.79
CA ILE A 32 -8.50 -15.06 8.59
C ILE A 32 -7.16 -14.49 8.13
N LEU A 33 -6.36 -14.00 9.08
CA LEU A 33 -5.06 -13.41 8.81
C LEU A 33 -3.92 -14.32 9.23
N SER A 34 -2.82 -14.28 8.48
CA SER A 34 -1.53 -14.79 8.88
C SER A 34 -0.47 -13.69 8.80
N PHE A 35 0.59 -13.84 9.60
CA PHE A 35 1.68 -12.87 9.70
C PHE A 35 3.00 -13.59 9.44
N PRO A 36 3.32 -13.91 8.17
CA PRO A 36 4.50 -14.72 7.84
C PRO A 36 5.79 -14.05 8.29
N ASP A 37 5.89 -12.73 8.12
CA ASP A 37 7.12 -11.96 8.30
C ASP A 37 7.35 -11.53 9.78
N ASP A 38 6.29 -11.50 10.59
CA ASP A 38 6.31 -11.02 12.00
C ASP A 38 5.75 -12.04 13.00
N SER A 39 5.72 -13.33 12.65
CA SER A 39 5.02 -14.38 13.41
C SER A 39 5.37 -14.42 14.91
N LEU A 40 6.65 -14.31 15.28
CA LEU A 40 7.08 -14.33 16.69
C LEU A 40 6.58 -13.12 17.48
N ARG A 41 6.61 -11.93 16.87
CA ARG A 41 6.15 -10.68 17.50
C ARG A 41 4.63 -10.70 17.68
N ILE A 42 3.92 -11.19 16.67
CA ILE A 42 2.47 -11.33 16.69
C ILE A 42 2.03 -12.33 17.75
N LYS A 43 2.69 -13.49 17.89
CA LYS A 43 2.40 -14.42 18.99
C LYS A 43 2.54 -13.77 20.36
N LYS A 44 3.60 -12.98 20.55
CA LYS A 44 3.85 -12.26 21.80
C LYS A 44 2.75 -11.23 22.10
N LEU A 45 2.21 -10.58 21.07
CA LEU A 45 1.19 -9.56 21.18
C LEU A 45 -0.23 -10.14 21.34
N LEU A 46 -0.60 -11.09 20.49
CA LEU A 46 -1.97 -11.60 20.34
C LEU A 46 -2.20 -12.96 21.01
N GLY A 47 -1.15 -13.63 21.47
CA GLY A 47 -1.21 -15.00 21.96
C GLY A 47 -0.94 -16.04 20.86
N GLU A 48 -0.70 -17.28 21.26
CA GLU A 48 -0.56 -18.38 20.31
C GLU A 48 -1.92 -18.76 19.73
N SER A 49 -1.93 -19.08 18.44
CA SER A 49 -3.14 -19.53 17.75
C SER A 49 -2.81 -20.66 16.77
N PRO A 50 -3.75 -21.60 16.49
CA PRO A 50 -3.48 -22.73 15.60
C PRO A 50 -2.90 -22.29 14.25
N ASN A 51 -1.75 -22.86 13.87
CA ASN A 51 -1.02 -22.54 12.64
C ASN A 51 -0.63 -21.05 12.47
N ASN A 52 -0.67 -20.26 13.54
CA ASN A 52 -0.48 -18.80 13.51
C ASN A 52 -1.52 -18.07 12.63
N TYR A 53 -2.73 -18.61 12.56
CA TYR A 53 -3.88 -17.96 11.95
C TYR A 53 -4.73 -17.27 13.01
N TYR A 54 -5.23 -16.09 12.69
CA TYR A 54 -6.01 -15.26 13.60
C TYR A 54 -7.32 -14.87 12.93
N GLN A 55 -8.43 -15.00 13.66
CA GLN A 55 -9.76 -14.65 13.17
C GLN A 55 -10.00 -13.16 13.37
N THR A 56 -10.34 -12.44 12.31
CA THR A 56 -10.75 -11.04 12.47
C THR A 56 -12.23 -10.95 12.84
N VAL A 57 -12.56 -10.03 13.73
CA VAL A 57 -13.96 -9.79 14.14
C VAL A 57 -14.63 -8.68 13.32
N ASN A 58 -13.83 -7.85 12.64
CA ASN A 58 -14.28 -6.63 11.97
C ASN A 58 -13.79 -6.47 10.53
N LEU A 59 -13.06 -7.44 9.95
CA LEU A 59 -12.61 -7.39 8.57
C LEU A 59 -13.47 -8.29 7.68
N GLU A 60 -14.38 -7.70 6.90
CA GLU A 60 -15.34 -8.43 6.08
C GLU A 60 -14.72 -9.00 4.81
N ARG A 61 -15.04 -10.27 4.49
CA ARG A 61 -14.44 -10.98 3.36
C ARG A 61 -14.72 -10.36 1.99
N ALA A 62 -15.80 -9.59 1.83
CA ALA A 62 -16.28 -9.10 0.53
C ALA A 62 -15.26 -8.19 -0.18
N ASN A 63 -14.33 -7.60 0.58
CA ASN A 63 -13.36 -6.63 0.08
C ASN A 63 -11.96 -7.24 -0.16
N TYR A 64 -11.81 -8.56 -0.02
CA TYR A 64 -10.49 -9.20 0.00
C TYR A 64 -10.45 -10.52 -0.77
N VAL A 65 -9.25 -10.88 -1.23
CA VAL A 65 -8.97 -12.16 -1.89
C VAL A 65 -7.92 -12.95 -1.12
N ILE A 66 -8.04 -14.29 -1.11
CA ILE A 66 -7.05 -15.17 -0.48
C ILE A 66 -5.68 -14.94 -1.13
N GLY A 67 -4.66 -14.76 -0.31
CA GLY A 67 -3.31 -14.49 -0.74
C GLY A 67 -2.91 -13.02 -0.74
N GLN A 68 -3.88 -12.10 -0.74
CA GLN A 68 -3.65 -10.66 -0.67
C GLN A 68 -2.88 -10.29 0.61
N LYS A 69 -1.87 -9.43 0.48
CA LYS A 69 -1.22 -8.80 1.63
C LYS A 69 -1.95 -7.49 1.98
N ILE A 70 -2.04 -7.17 3.26
CA ILE A 70 -2.60 -5.92 3.79
C ILE A 70 -1.79 -5.46 4.99
N LYS A 71 -1.71 -4.15 5.22
CA LYS A 71 -1.16 -3.62 6.46
C LYS A 71 -2.25 -3.46 7.48
N VAL A 72 -2.05 -3.99 8.68
CA VAL A 72 -3.03 -3.93 9.77
C VAL A 72 -2.38 -3.51 11.08
N LYS A 73 -3.06 -2.65 11.82
CA LYS A 73 -2.87 -2.53 13.26
C LYS A 73 -3.84 -3.49 13.93
N VAL A 74 -3.33 -4.27 14.88
CA VAL A 74 -4.10 -5.34 15.49
C VAL A 74 -3.96 -5.34 16.99
N ARG A 75 -4.99 -5.83 17.66
CA ARG A 75 -5.00 -6.21 19.06
C ARG A 75 -5.89 -7.42 19.26
N LYS A 76 -5.86 -7.98 20.46
CA LYS A 76 -6.87 -8.93 20.91
C LYS A 76 -8.26 -8.27 20.83
N ALA A 77 -9.24 -9.03 20.36
CA ALA A 77 -10.63 -8.60 20.39
C ALA A 77 -11.14 -8.60 21.85
N GLU A 78 -12.01 -7.65 22.17
CA GLU A 78 -12.76 -7.66 23.43
C GLU A 78 -14.03 -8.52 23.29
N ASP A 79 -14.54 -9.05 24.41
CA ASP A 79 -15.70 -9.95 24.41
C ASP A 79 -16.96 -9.32 23.78
N ASN A 80 -17.13 -8.01 23.93
CA ASN A 80 -18.24 -7.24 23.36
C ASN A 80 -18.09 -6.96 21.86
N GLU A 81 -16.93 -7.21 21.27
CA GLU A 81 -16.66 -7.06 19.83
C GLU A 81 -16.92 -8.35 19.05
N LEU A 82 -17.09 -9.47 19.77
CA LEU A 82 -17.41 -10.76 19.18
C LEU A 82 -18.85 -10.74 18.65
N LYS A 83 -18.99 -10.90 17.33
CA LYS A 83 -20.29 -10.97 16.67
C LYS A 83 -20.89 -12.37 16.86
N GLY A 84 -22.21 -12.42 17.03
CA GLY A 84 -22.95 -13.68 16.94
C GLY A 84 -22.92 -14.19 15.51
N CYS A 85 -22.16 -15.26 15.27
CA CYS A 85 -22.05 -15.89 13.96
C CYS A 85 -23.03 -17.05 13.82
N ILE A 86 -23.40 -17.38 12.58
CA ILE A 86 -24.18 -18.60 12.32
C ILE A 86 -23.31 -19.84 12.57
N THR A 87 -23.92 -21.01 12.72
CA THR A 87 -23.19 -22.28 12.94
C THR A 87 -23.53 -23.30 11.85
N LEU A 88 -23.36 -22.92 10.59
CA LEU A 88 -23.67 -23.78 9.44
C LEU A 88 -22.45 -24.50 8.88
N TYR A 89 -21.25 -24.02 9.19
CA TYR A 89 -19.98 -24.54 8.67
C TYR A 89 -19.04 -24.93 9.82
N PRO A 90 -18.05 -25.81 9.57
CA PRO A 90 -16.99 -26.09 10.54
C PRO A 90 -16.33 -24.79 11.01
N SER A 91 -16.28 -24.61 12.32
CA SER A 91 -15.60 -23.47 12.95
C SER A 91 -14.24 -23.91 13.47
N TYR A 92 -13.26 -23.02 13.35
CA TYR A 92 -11.91 -23.22 13.85
C TYR A 92 -11.69 -22.31 15.05
N ASN A 93 -11.01 -22.83 16.07
CA ASN A 93 -10.73 -22.08 17.30
C ASN A 93 -9.47 -21.20 17.15
N TYR A 94 -9.52 -20.25 16.21
CA TYR A 94 -8.48 -19.23 16.08
C TYR A 94 -8.69 -18.13 17.12
N GLU A 95 -7.60 -17.45 17.48
CA GLU A 95 -7.65 -16.31 18.40
C GLU A 95 -8.32 -15.13 17.68
N ASN A 96 -9.30 -14.52 18.36
CA ASN A 96 -10.05 -13.40 17.82
C ASN A 96 -9.26 -12.11 17.98
N ILE A 97 -9.09 -11.40 16.87
CA ILE A 97 -8.34 -10.15 16.80
C ILE A 97 -9.19 -9.05 16.20
N PHE A 98 -8.94 -7.83 16.68
CA PHE A 98 -9.56 -6.62 16.16
C PHE A 98 -8.55 -5.86 15.32
N VAL A 99 -8.94 -5.49 14.09
CA VAL A 99 -8.13 -4.64 13.21
C VAL A 99 -8.47 -3.18 13.50
N SER A 100 -7.59 -2.46 14.21
CA SER A 100 -7.81 -1.07 14.61
C SER A 100 -7.50 -0.04 13.52
N GLY A 101 -6.79 -0.46 12.47
CA GLY A 101 -6.55 0.34 11.27
C GLY A 101 -5.96 -0.53 10.17
N TYR A 102 -6.24 -0.21 8.91
CA TYR A 102 -5.71 -0.94 7.78
C TYR A 102 -5.37 -0.02 6.60
N ASN A 103 -4.32 -0.38 5.86
CA ASN A 103 -3.90 0.29 4.63
C ASN A 103 -3.71 -0.76 3.53
N ASN A 104 -3.93 -0.35 2.27
CA ASN A 104 -3.59 -1.16 1.10
C ASN A 104 -2.09 -1.47 1.09
N TYR A 105 -1.75 -2.72 0.75
CA TYR A 105 -0.36 -3.14 0.54
C TYR A 105 -0.01 -2.93 -0.92
N GLN A 106 0.90 -2.00 -1.21
CA GLN A 106 1.35 -1.69 -2.56
C GLN A 106 2.88 -1.71 -2.57
N ASP A 107 3.45 -2.86 -2.89
CA ASP A 107 4.89 -3.07 -2.97
C ASP A 107 5.44 -2.62 -4.33
N PHE A 108 6.76 -2.48 -4.45
CA PHE A 108 7.38 -2.36 -5.76
C PHE A 108 7.13 -3.66 -6.54
N LEU A 109 6.43 -3.57 -7.66
CA LEU A 109 6.58 -4.59 -8.71
C LEU A 109 7.93 -4.34 -9.39
N LEU A 110 9.01 -4.80 -8.74
CA LEU A 110 10.36 -4.62 -9.26
C LEU A 110 10.47 -5.25 -10.65
N ASN A 111 11.12 -4.52 -11.56
CA ASN A 111 11.28 -4.88 -12.98
C ASN A 111 9.98 -4.90 -13.81
N ASP A 112 8.85 -4.44 -13.27
CA ASP A 112 7.61 -4.28 -14.01
C ASP A 112 7.26 -2.80 -14.19
N THR A 113 6.32 -2.54 -15.10
CA THR A 113 5.79 -1.21 -15.39
C THR A 113 4.67 -0.85 -14.43
N ILE A 114 4.79 0.29 -13.77
CA ILE A 114 3.83 0.79 -12.79
C ILE A 114 3.30 2.14 -13.26
N ASP A 115 1.98 2.33 -13.20
CA ASP A 115 1.33 3.61 -13.43
C ASP A 115 1.09 4.30 -12.08
N LEU A 116 1.78 5.41 -11.86
CA LEU A 116 1.69 6.21 -10.64
C LEU A 116 0.95 7.51 -10.93
N ALA A 117 -0.18 7.73 -10.26
CA ALA A 117 -1.00 8.93 -10.46
C ALA A 117 -0.34 10.19 -9.86
N TYR A 118 -0.73 11.37 -10.35
CA TYR A 118 -0.27 12.64 -9.81
C TYR A 118 -0.48 12.73 -8.29
N ARG A 119 0.58 13.09 -7.55
CA ARG A 119 0.66 13.14 -6.08
C ARG A 119 0.48 11.79 -5.36
N ASP A 120 0.52 10.69 -6.08
CA ASP A 120 0.45 9.36 -5.48
C ASP A 120 1.86 8.80 -5.17
N CYS A 121 1.91 7.85 -4.24
CA CYS A 121 3.15 7.28 -3.72
C CYS A 121 3.11 5.75 -3.66
N LEU A 122 4.15 5.12 -4.22
CA LEU A 122 4.46 3.71 -4.01
C LEU A 122 5.28 3.55 -2.73
N ASN A 123 4.93 2.58 -1.90
CA ASN A 123 5.59 2.40 -0.61
C ASN A 123 6.15 0.97 -0.50
N ASN A 124 7.47 0.83 -0.49
CA ASN A 124 8.11 -0.40 -0.08
C ASN A 124 8.34 -0.40 1.42
N PHE A 125 7.60 -1.25 2.10
CA PHE A 125 7.60 -1.26 3.55
C PHE A 125 8.64 -2.20 4.18
N GLU A 126 9.19 -3.15 3.43
CA GLU A 126 10.36 -3.94 3.88
C GLU A 126 11.57 -3.03 4.12
N ASN A 127 11.77 -2.08 3.20
CA ASN A 127 12.92 -1.19 3.18
C ASN A 127 12.58 0.21 3.73
N GLN A 128 11.35 0.40 4.23
CA GLN A 128 10.76 1.69 4.63
C GLN A 128 11.06 2.80 3.62
N THR A 129 10.90 2.48 2.34
CA THR A 129 11.16 3.36 1.21
C THR A 129 9.84 3.80 0.57
N SER A 130 9.69 5.07 0.22
CA SER A 130 8.54 5.59 -0.52
C SER A 130 9.00 6.33 -1.76
N ILE A 131 8.30 6.13 -2.87
CA ILE A 131 8.55 6.79 -4.15
C ILE A 131 7.26 7.51 -4.56
N CYS A 132 7.30 8.82 -4.72
CA CYS A 132 6.13 9.61 -5.08
C CYS A 132 6.31 10.31 -6.42
N PHE A 133 5.20 10.48 -7.15
CA PHE A 133 5.14 11.35 -8.33
C PHE A 133 4.65 12.74 -7.89
N ASP A 134 5.59 13.67 -7.72
CA ASP A 134 5.30 14.95 -7.08
C ASP A 134 4.69 15.96 -8.06
N SER A 135 5.27 16.08 -9.27
CA SER A 135 4.84 17.06 -10.27
C SER A 135 5.32 16.80 -11.68
N VAL A 136 4.55 17.30 -12.65
CA VAL A 136 5.02 17.50 -14.03
C VAL A 136 5.69 18.87 -14.08
N LEU A 137 6.98 18.90 -14.41
CA LEU A 137 7.74 20.15 -14.50
C LEU A 137 7.54 20.81 -15.87
N THR A 138 7.53 20.00 -16.92
CA THR A 138 7.18 20.41 -18.27
C THR A 138 6.54 19.25 -19.00
N ASP A 139 5.57 19.57 -19.85
CA ASP A 139 5.09 18.68 -20.90
C ASP A 139 4.97 19.49 -22.20
N SER A 140 6.03 19.46 -22.99
CA SER A 140 6.10 20.12 -24.31
C SER A 140 6.14 19.09 -25.44
N ARG A 141 5.65 17.86 -25.18
CA ARG A 141 5.59 16.81 -26.19
C ARG A 141 4.66 17.27 -27.31
N CYS A 142 5.02 16.90 -28.54
CA CYS A 142 4.19 17.22 -29.70
C CYS A 142 2.81 16.58 -29.53
N PRO A 143 1.70 17.33 -29.55
CA PRO A 143 0.38 16.73 -29.44
C PRO A 143 0.12 15.69 -30.54
N GLU A 144 -0.60 14.62 -30.22
CA GLU A 144 -0.81 13.49 -31.14
C GLU A 144 -1.58 13.87 -32.43
N ASN A 145 -2.33 14.96 -32.39
CA ASN A 145 -3.18 15.43 -33.48
C ASN A 145 -2.55 16.58 -34.30
N VAL A 146 -1.25 16.86 -34.14
CA VAL A 146 -0.52 17.87 -34.92
C VAL A 146 0.84 17.36 -35.40
N ILE A 147 1.44 18.05 -36.37
CA ILE A 147 2.79 17.77 -36.86
C ILE A 147 3.73 18.87 -36.37
N CYS A 148 4.64 18.54 -35.46
CA CYS A 148 5.63 19.49 -34.96
C CYS A 148 6.90 19.49 -35.81
N ILE A 149 7.46 20.69 -36.04
CA ILE A 149 8.79 20.84 -36.64
C ILE A 149 9.87 20.47 -35.60
N TRP A 150 9.62 20.82 -34.33
CA TRP A 150 10.47 20.50 -33.18
C TRP A 150 9.61 19.92 -32.07
N ALA A 151 9.83 18.66 -31.70
CA ALA A 151 9.17 18.06 -30.54
C ALA A 151 9.94 18.44 -29.27
N GLY A 152 9.24 18.98 -28.27
CA GLY A 152 9.77 19.13 -26.93
C GLY A 152 9.72 17.81 -26.14
N GLU A 153 9.92 17.91 -24.84
CA GLU A 153 9.96 16.76 -23.93
C GLU A 153 9.01 16.91 -22.75
N ALA A 154 8.79 15.80 -22.06
CA ALA A 154 8.12 15.78 -20.76
C ALA A 154 9.10 15.40 -19.65
N ILE A 155 9.10 16.19 -18.59
CA ILE A 155 9.95 15.99 -17.40
C ILE A 155 9.04 15.98 -16.19
N ALA A 156 9.22 14.97 -15.35
CA ALA A 156 8.48 14.81 -14.10
C ALA A 156 9.45 14.77 -12.91
N ARG A 157 9.02 15.34 -11.79
CA ARG A 157 9.71 15.27 -10.51
C ARG A 157 9.13 14.15 -9.66
N PHE A 158 10.05 13.40 -9.06
CA PHE A 158 9.76 12.35 -8.11
C PHE A 158 10.51 12.58 -6.81
N SER A 159 10.00 11.98 -5.73
CA SER A 159 10.68 11.95 -4.45
C SER A 159 10.88 10.52 -3.98
N LEU A 160 12.10 10.23 -3.50
CA LEU A 160 12.47 8.97 -2.87
C LEU A 160 12.76 9.23 -1.41
N LYS A 161 11.90 8.72 -0.53
CA LYS A 161 12.08 8.75 0.91
C LYS A 161 12.63 7.42 1.39
N ASN A 162 13.69 7.42 2.19
CA ASN A 162 14.28 6.20 2.75
C ASN A 162 13.90 5.96 4.22
N ASN A 163 14.36 4.84 4.79
CA ASN A 163 14.16 4.44 6.19
C ASN A 163 14.71 5.44 7.23
N GLN A 164 15.70 6.26 6.84
CA GLN A 164 16.26 7.32 7.68
C GLN A 164 15.45 8.62 7.61
N ASN A 165 14.28 8.59 6.94
CA ASN A 165 13.42 9.76 6.72
C ASN A 165 14.09 10.85 5.84
N ASN A 166 15.18 10.52 5.14
CA ASN A 166 15.80 11.40 4.16
C ASN A 166 14.99 11.33 2.86
N THR A 167 14.69 12.50 2.30
CA THR A 167 13.94 12.63 1.04
C THR A 167 14.88 13.16 -0.04
N THR A 168 15.06 12.38 -1.10
CA THR A 168 15.81 12.78 -2.30
C THR A 168 14.81 13.13 -3.39
N TYR A 169 14.85 14.36 -3.89
CA TYR A 169 14.09 14.76 -5.07
C TYR A 169 14.93 14.57 -6.33
N PHE A 170 14.32 14.09 -7.39
CA PHE A 170 15.00 13.87 -8.67
C PHE A 170 14.02 14.04 -9.83
N ASP A 171 14.55 14.45 -10.96
CA ASP A 171 13.79 14.73 -12.17
C ASP A 171 14.12 13.66 -13.22
N LEU A 172 13.09 13.12 -13.87
CA LEU A 172 13.24 12.16 -14.96
C LEU A 172 12.62 12.71 -16.23
N HIS A 173 13.34 12.54 -17.34
CA HIS A 173 12.86 12.83 -18.68
C HIS A 173 12.17 11.58 -19.22
N VAL A 174 11.03 11.72 -19.89
CA VAL A 174 10.37 10.57 -20.55
C VAL A 174 11.35 9.90 -21.52
N GLY A 175 11.45 8.57 -21.44
CA GLY A 175 12.41 7.76 -22.20
C GLY A 175 13.72 7.48 -21.46
N THR A 176 13.94 8.07 -20.28
CA THR A 176 15.11 7.78 -19.44
C THR A 176 15.13 6.32 -18.99
N ILE A 177 16.30 5.67 -19.04
CA ILE A 177 16.49 4.26 -18.69
C ILE A 177 17.53 4.12 -17.58
N ASP A 178 17.16 3.37 -16.54
CA ASP A 178 18.04 2.91 -15.45
C ASP A 178 18.86 4.02 -14.75
N THR A 179 18.26 5.19 -14.50
CA THR A 179 18.87 6.25 -13.68
C THR A 179 19.00 5.79 -12.24
N LEU A 180 20.23 5.75 -11.73
CA LEU A 180 20.53 5.34 -10.36
C LEU A 180 20.25 6.47 -9.36
N ILE A 181 19.29 6.25 -8.46
CA ILE A 181 19.00 7.11 -7.33
C ILE A 181 19.03 6.24 -6.06
N ASN A 182 20.01 6.50 -5.19
CA ASN A 182 20.35 5.61 -4.07
C ASN A 182 20.56 4.17 -4.57
N ASP A 183 19.84 3.19 -4.01
CA ASP A 183 19.97 1.76 -4.35
C ASP A 183 18.99 1.30 -5.45
N TYR A 184 18.30 2.24 -6.11
CA TYR A 184 17.27 1.93 -7.10
C TYR A 184 17.62 2.53 -8.47
N LYS A 185 17.30 1.78 -9.51
CA LYS A 185 17.34 2.23 -10.91
C LYS A 185 15.92 2.54 -11.36
N PHE A 186 15.76 3.73 -11.92
CA PHE A 186 14.49 4.24 -12.40
C PHE A 186 14.50 4.36 -13.92
N SER A 187 13.47 3.83 -14.56
CA SER A 187 13.17 4.14 -15.96
C SER A 187 11.85 4.87 -16.05
N PHE A 188 11.80 5.99 -16.76
CA PHE A 188 10.57 6.73 -16.99
C PHE A 188 10.06 6.42 -18.39
N VAL A 189 9.12 5.50 -18.48
CA VAL A 189 8.66 4.92 -19.75
C VAL A 189 7.79 5.91 -20.51
N ASN A 190 6.79 6.50 -19.83
CA ASN A 190 5.87 7.45 -20.45
C ASN A 190 5.14 8.32 -19.42
N LEU A 191 4.57 9.42 -19.88
CA LEU A 191 3.63 10.24 -19.13
C LEU A 191 2.25 10.18 -19.82
N LEU A 192 1.21 9.82 -19.08
CA LEU A 192 -0.16 9.75 -19.59
C LEU A 192 -0.99 10.87 -18.95
N PRO A 193 -1.99 11.43 -19.65
CA PRO A 193 -2.27 11.22 -21.07
C PRO A 193 -1.17 11.83 -21.95
N TYR A 194 -1.16 11.45 -23.23
CA TYR A 194 -0.33 12.14 -24.22
C TYR A 194 -1.05 13.43 -24.66
N PRO A 195 -0.34 14.55 -24.94
CA PRO A 195 -1.01 15.81 -25.23
C PRO A 195 -1.88 15.73 -26.49
N ASN A 196 -3.03 16.40 -26.44
CA ASN A 196 -3.98 16.52 -27.54
C ASN A 196 -4.55 17.94 -27.52
N THR A 197 -4.65 18.62 -28.68
CA THR A 197 -5.11 20.02 -28.70
C THR A 197 -6.62 20.19 -28.52
N GLU A 198 -7.40 19.12 -28.65
CA GLU A 198 -8.85 19.12 -28.50
C GLU A 198 -9.29 18.69 -27.10
N ILE A 199 -8.43 17.97 -26.37
CA ILE A 199 -8.70 17.44 -25.04
C ILE A 199 -7.78 18.16 -24.05
N PRO A 200 -8.28 19.13 -23.26
CA PRO A 200 -7.48 19.74 -22.21
C PRO A 200 -7.09 18.67 -21.16
N THR A 201 -5.84 18.69 -20.75
CA THR A 201 -5.30 17.81 -19.70
C THR A 201 -5.11 18.61 -18.43
N GLU A 202 -5.81 18.22 -17.36
CA GLU A 202 -5.59 18.79 -16.03
C GLU A 202 -4.44 18.09 -15.32
N LEU A 203 -3.89 18.71 -14.27
CA LEU A 203 -2.76 18.13 -13.54
C LEU A 203 -3.11 16.77 -12.91
N GLU A 204 -4.34 16.63 -12.43
CA GLU A 204 -4.86 15.43 -11.78
C GLU A 204 -5.04 14.24 -12.73
N ASP A 205 -5.08 14.48 -14.05
CA ASP A 205 -5.19 13.42 -15.05
C ASP A 205 -3.86 12.70 -15.27
N TYR A 206 -2.75 13.30 -14.85
CA TYR A 206 -1.43 12.76 -15.14
C TYR A 206 -1.14 11.46 -14.39
N LYS A 207 -0.56 10.51 -15.12
CA LYS A 207 0.00 9.25 -14.61
C LYS A 207 1.38 9.04 -15.19
N ALA A 208 2.36 8.89 -14.31
CA ALA A 208 3.72 8.52 -14.68
C ALA A 208 3.83 7.01 -14.81
N LYS A 209 4.23 6.52 -15.99
CA LYS A 209 4.53 5.12 -16.25
C LYS A 209 6.02 4.89 -16.01
N ILE A 210 6.36 4.20 -14.92
CA ILE A 210 7.74 4.00 -14.47
C ILE A 210 8.09 2.52 -14.30
N ILE A 211 9.38 2.20 -14.37
CA ILE A 211 9.93 0.91 -13.96
C ILE A 211 10.96 1.17 -12.86
N ILE A 212 10.86 0.40 -11.79
CA ILE A 212 11.81 0.47 -10.66
C ILE A 212 12.55 -0.86 -10.59
N LYS A 213 13.88 -0.81 -10.57
CA LYS A 213 14.75 -1.97 -10.35
C LYS A 213 15.64 -1.73 -9.14
N ARG A 214 16.08 -2.80 -8.49
CA ARG A 214 17.14 -2.73 -7.49
C ARG A 214 18.50 -2.77 -8.19
N ASN A 215 19.44 -1.94 -7.76
CA ASN A 215 20.82 -1.99 -8.26
C ASN A 215 21.57 -3.21 -7.72
#